data_AF-A0A5P9L9H9-F1
#
_entry.id   AF-A0A5P9L9H9-F1
#
_cell.length_a   1.000
_cell.length_b   1.000
_cell.length_c   1.000
_cell.angle_alpha   90.00
_cell.angle_beta   90.00
_cell.angle_gamma   90.00
#
_symmetry.space_group_name_H-M   'P 1'
#
loop_
_entity.id
_entity.type
_entity.pdbx_description
1 polymer ?
#
loop_
_entity_poly.entity_id
_entity_poly.type
_entity_poly.pdbx_seq_one_letter_code
_entity_poly.pdbx_strand_id
1 'polypeptide(L)'
;NKISSCVKGKFGWDYVNSEERLTKPLIRRGDQFEEVEWDEAIKHVATRMQEIKAQYGPDALSFISSSKATNEESYLMQKLARQVIGTNNIDNCSRYCQAPATKGLFRTVGHGGDSGSIEDIGKAE
;
A
#
# COMPACT_ATOMS: atom_id res chain seq x y z
N ASN A 1 -2.83 -21.77 -11.77
CA ASN A 1 -2.32 -23.03 -11.15
C ASN A 1 -2.95 -24.31 -11.75
N LYS A 2 -3.67 -24.22 -12.90
CA LYS A 2 -4.39 -25.28 -13.63
C LYS A 2 -5.53 -25.99 -12.87
N ILE A 3 -5.36 -26.37 -11.60
CA ILE A 3 -6.42 -26.86 -10.69
C ILE A 3 -5.99 -26.71 -9.20
N SER A 4 -4.69 -26.63 -8.90
CA SER A 4 -4.18 -26.82 -7.52
C SER A 4 -3.90 -25.52 -6.75
N SER A 5 -4.63 -25.25 -5.68
CA SER A 5 -4.37 -24.11 -4.78
C SER A 5 -3.46 -24.49 -3.60
N CYS A 6 -2.66 -23.52 -3.12
CA CYS A 6 -1.91 -23.70 -1.87
C CYS A 6 -2.81 -23.51 -0.64
N VAL A 7 -2.33 -23.93 0.54
CA VAL A 7 -3.06 -23.84 1.81
C VAL A 7 -3.62 -22.43 2.09
N LYS A 8 -2.84 -21.38 1.78
CA LYS A 8 -3.24 -19.99 2.02
C LYS A 8 -4.46 -19.59 1.19
N GLY A 9 -4.45 -19.90 -0.11
CA GLY A 9 -5.58 -19.58 -0.99
C GLY A 9 -6.78 -20.49 -0.78
N LYS A 10 -6.57 -21.73 -0.33
CA LYS A 10 -7.65 -22.70 -0.11
C LYS A 10 -8.38 -22.50 1.22
N PHE A 11 -7.66 -22.16 2.27
CA PHE A 11 -8.17 -22.18 3.65
C PHE A 11 -7.88 -20.91 4.46
N GLY A 12 -6.90 -20.10 4.08
CA GLY A 12 -6.47 -18.93 4.87
C GLY A 12 -7.29 -17.68 4.60
N TRP A 13 -8.61 -17.73 4.79
CA TRP A 13 -9.54 -16.60 4.58
C TRP A 13 -10.38 -16.26 5.83
N ASP A 14 -10.16 -16.98 6.93
CA ASP A 14 -10.81 -16.82 8.23
C ASP A 14 -10.63 -15.42 8.85
N TYR A 15 -9.48 -14.77 8.61
CA TYR A 15 -9.19 -13.41 9.11
C TYR A 15 -10.23 -12.35 8.72
N VAL A 16 -11.01 -12.56 7.65
CA VAL A 16 -12.07 -11.64 7.22
C VAL A 16 -13.19 -11.53 8.27
N ASN A 17 -13.47 -12.63 8.96
CA ASN A 17 -14.55 -12.76 9.96
C ASN A 17 -14.01 -12.90 11.40
N SER A 18 -12.74 -12.56 11.64
CA SER A 18 -12.18 -12.56 12.98
C SER A 18 -12.90 -11.54 13.87
N GLU A 19 -13.19 -11.92 15.11
CA GLU A 19 -13.73 -11.00 16.14
C GLU A 19 -12.74 -9.89 16.50
N GLU A 20 -11.44 -10.09 16.23
CA GLU A 20 -10.39 -9.08 16.45
C GLU A 20 -10.34 -8.03 15.33
N ARG A 21 -11.16 -8.17 14.27
CA ARG A 21 -11.17 -7.22 13.16
C ARG A 21 -11.80 -5.90 13.62
N LEU A 22 -11.02 -4.82 13.53
CA LEU A 22 -11.51 -3.48 13.80
C LEU A 22 -12.66 -3.11 12.84
N THR A 23 -13.75 -2.61 13.40
CA THR A 23 -14.96 -2.20 12.68
C THR A 23 -15.20 -0.70 12.72
N LYS A 24 -14.51 0.03 13.60
CA LYS A 24 -14.55 1.49 13.73
C LYS A 24 -13.16 2.12 13.70
N PRO A 25 -13.04 3.37 13.22
CA PRO A 25 -11.84 4.16 13.39
C PRO A 25 -11.47 4.34 14.87
N LEU A 26 -10.17 4.41 15.14
CA LEU A 26 -9.61 4.63 16.48
C LEU A 26 -8.72 5.88 16.47
N ILE A 27 -8.96 6.83 17.38
CA ILE A 27 -8.07 7.99 17.61
C ILE A 27 -7.35 7.79 18.94
N ARG A 28 -6.04 8.05 18.97
CA ARG A 28 -5.27 8.02 20.21
C ARG A 28 -5.46 9.32 20.99
N ARG A 29 -5.91 9.22 22.24
CA ARG A 29 -6.00 10.34 23.19
C ARG A 29 -5.20 9.98 24.44
N GLY A 30 -4.09 10.70 24.67
CA GLY A 30 -3.10 10.31 25.68
C GLY A 30 -2.51 8.93 25.41
N ASP A 31 -2.69 8.00 26.35
CA ASP A 31 -2.13 6.64 26.29
C ASP A 31 -3.12 5.57 25.80
N GLN A 32 -4.32 5.96 25.36
CA GLN A 32 -5.37 5.02 24.95
C GLN A 32 -5.93 5.35 23.57
N PHE A 33 -6.48 4.32 22.91
CA PHE A 33 -7.24 4.46 21.67
C PHE A 33 -8.74 4.49 21.99
N GLU A 34 -9.44 5.47 21.43
CA GLU A 34 -10.88 5.64 21.55
C GLU A 34 -11.54 5.42 20.19
N GLU A 35 -12.65 4.66 20.19
CA GLU A 35 -13.50 4.51 18.99
C GLU A 35 -14.21 5.82 18.66
N VAL A 36 -14.21 6.17 17.37
CA VAL A 36 -14.88 7.36 16.85
C VAL A 36 -15.62 7.03 15.54
N GLU A 37 -16.47 7.94 15.10
CA GLU A 37 -17.13 7.83 13.80
C GLU A 37 -16.25 8.37 12.66
N TRP A 38 -16.56 7.96 11.43
CA TRP A 38 -15.77 8.28 10.24
C TRP A 38 -15.57 9.78 10.01
N ASP A 39 -16.60 10.60 10.21
CA ASP A 39 -16.54 12.04 10.01
C ASP A 39 -15.53 12.70 10.96
N GLU A 40 -15.48 12.26 12.22
CA GLU A 40 -14.50 12.74 13.19
C GLU A 40 -13.08 12.30 12.79
N ALA A 41 -12.89 11.03 12.46
CA ALA A 41 -11.59 10.48 12.09
C ALA A 41 -11.00 11.18 10.86
N ILE A 42 -11.78 11.34 9.79
CA ILE A 42 -11.34 11.98 8.55
C ILE A 42 -11.03 13.46 8.81
N LYS A 43 -11.90 14.18 9.53
CA LYS A 43 -11.68 15.60 9.87
C LYS A 43 -10.42 15.78 10.70
N HIS A 44 -10.19 14.90 11.68
CA HIS A 44 -9.00 14.93 12.52
C HIS A 44 -7.72 14.78 11.68
N VAL A 45 -7.63 13.72 10.85
CA VAL A 45 -6.45 13.47 10.00
C VAL A 45 -6.22 14.60 9.00
N ALA A 46 -7.28 15.07 8.34
CA ALA A 46 -7.17 16.16 7.36
C ALA A 46 -6.66 17.45 8.00
N THR A 47 -7.19 17.83 9.16
CA THR A 47 -6.77 19.04 9.90
C THR A 47 -5.29 18.95 10.27
N ARG A 48 -4.86 17.83 10.88
CA ARG A 48 -3.47 17.63 11.30
C ARG A 48 -2.50 17.61 10.12
N MET A 49 -2.87 16.96 9.01
CA MET A 49 -2.05 16.96 7.79
C MET A 49 -1.91 18.37 7.20
N GLN A 50 -2.99 19.17 7.18
CA GLN A 50 -2.96 20.54 6.69
C GLN A 50 -2.09 21.45 7.57
N GLU A 51 -2.18 21.32 8.89
CA GLU A 51 -1.33 22.06 9.83
C GLU A 51 0.15 21.73 9.65
N ILE A 52 0.51 20.45 9.56
CA ILE A 52 1.89 20.01 9.30
C ILE A 52 2.39 20.55 7.97
N LYS A 53 1.58 20.44 6.90
CA LYS A 53 1.91 20.98 5.59
C LYS A 53 2.10 22.49 5.61
N ALA A 54 1.26 23.24 6.32
CA ALA A 54 1.37 24.68 6.42
C ALA A 54 2.64 25.12 7.19
N GLN A 55 3.02 24.36 8.22
CA GLN A 55 4.17 24.69 9.07
C GLN A 55 5.51 24.25 8.47
N TYR A 56 5.57 23.07 7.84
CA TYR A 56 6.82 22.43 7.42
C TYR A 56 6.92 22.15 5.92
N GLY A 57 5.88 22.51 5.15
CA GLY A 57 5.79 22.22 3.72
C GLY A 57 5.25 20.81 3.40
N PRO A 58 4.95 20.54 2.12
CA PRO A 58 4.33 19.28 1.70
C PRO A 58 5.23 18.06 1.89
N ASP A 59 6.56 18.21 1.80
CA ASP A 59 7.53 17.13 1.95
C ASP A 59 7.75 16.69 3.40
N ALA A 60 7.08 17.33 4.38
CA ALA A 60 7.01 16.84 5.75
C ALA A 60 6.01 15.67 5.92
N LEU A 61 5.23 15.37 4.88
CA LEU A 61 4.28 14.25 4.85
C LEU A 61 4.82 13.12 3.97
N SER A 62 4.46 11.88 4.30
CA SER A 62 4.80 10.68 3.54
C SER A 62 3.63 9.71 3.52
N PHE A 63 3.51 8.96 2.43
CA PHE A 63 2.44 8.00 2.18
C PHE A 63 3.01 6.63 1.85
N ILE A 64 2.38 5.56 2.35
CA ILE A 64 2.77 4.18 2.02
C ILE A 64 1.57 3.45 1.45
N SER A 65 1.63 3.10 0.16
CA SER A 65 0.62 2.25 -0.47
C SER A 65 0.89 0.77 -0.19
N SER A 66 -0.15 -0.05 -0.33
CA SER A 66 -0.07 -1.48 -0.05
C SER A 66 -0.22 -2.29 -1.33
N SER A 67 0.69 -3.22 -1.61
CA SER A 67 0.53 -4.19 -2.71
C SER A 67 -0.50 -5.28 -2.42
N LYS A 68 -1.11 -5.28 -1.23
CA LYS A 68 -2.29 -6.11 -0.93
C LYS A 68 -3.61 -5.42 -1.31
N ALA A 69 -3.56 -4.11 -1.52
CA ALA A 69 -4.68 -3.33 -2.04
C ALA A 69 -4.72 -3.41 -3.57
N THR A 70 -5.77 -2.88 -4.17
CA THR A 70 -5.95 -2.82 -5.62
C THR A 70 -5.00 -1.81 -6.27
N ASN A 71 -4.81 -1.94 -7.59
CA ASN A 71 -4.07 -0.97 -8.40
C ASN A 71 -4.79 0.39 -8.43
N GLU A 72 -6.12 0.41 -8.42
CA GLU A 72 -6.91 1.65 -8.35
C GLU A 72 -6.67 2.40 -7.03
N GLU A 73 -6.65 1.70 -5.90
CA GLU A 73 -6.36 2.30 -4.59
C GLU A 73 -4.92 2.82 -4.52
N SER A 74 -3.96 2.09 -5.07
CA SER A 74 -2.58 2.58 -5.19
C SER A 74 -2.48 3.82 -6.09
N TYR A 75 -3.25 3.87 -7.17
CA TYR A 75 -3.35 5.04 -8.04
C TYR A 75 -3.99 6.25 -7.33
N LEU A 76 -5.02 6.02 -6.52
CA LEU A 76 -5.64 7.07 -5.70
C LEU A 76 -4.67 7.59 -4.64
N MET A 77 -3.95 6.70 -3.95
CA MET A 77 -2.98 7.09 -2.93
C MET A 77 -1.86 7.96 -3.51
N GLN A 78 -1.33 7.60 -4.69
CA GLN A 78 -0.31 8.42 -5.33
C GLN A 78 -0.86 9.76 -5.84
N LYS A 79 -2.13 9.81 -6.24
CA LYS A 79 -2.81 11.05 -6.63
C LYS A 79 -3.01 11.96 -5.43
N LEU A 80 -3.40 11.41 -4.28
CA LEU A 80 -3.49 12.14 -3.02
C LEU A 80 -2.13 12.76 -2.65
N ALA A 81 -1.06 11.97 -2.64
CA ALA A 81 0.28 12.46 -2.32
C ALA A 81 0.75 13.55 -3.31
N ARG A 82 0.68 13.29 -4.61
CA ARG A 82 1.27 14.17 -5.63
C ARG A 82 0.42 15.38 -5.99
N GLN A 83 -0.90 15.21 -6.12
CA GLN A 83 -1.77 16.28 -6.63
C GLN A 83 -2.46 17.06 -5.52
N VAL A 84 -2.82 16.42 -4.40
CA VAL A 84 -3.53 17.10 -3.30
C VAL A 84 -2.53 17.66 -2.28
N ILE A 85 -1.59 16.82 -1.84
CA ILE A 85 -0.59 17.23 -0.86
C ILE A 85 0.54 18.00 -1.54
N GLY A 86 0.99 17.56 -2.72
CA GLY A 86 2.06 18.21 -3.47
C GLY A 86 3.45 17.67 -3.13
N THR A 87 3.54 16.40 -2.72
CA THR A 87 4.81 15.72 -2.43
C THR A 87 4.99 14.47 -3.28
N ASN A 88 6.23 14.10 -3.55
CA ASN A 88 6.59 12.82 -4.14
C ASN A 88 6.94 11.75 -3.09
N ASN A 89 6.81 12.07 -1.80
CA ASN A 89 7.04 11.15 -0.69
C ASN A 89 5.93 10.10 -0.60
N ILE A 90 5.94 9.16 -1.55
CA ILE A 90 5.09 7.99 -1.57
C ILE A 90 5.88 6.77 -1.96
N ASP A 91 5.72 5.69 -1.20
CA ASP A 91 6.37 4.40 -1.46
C ASP A 91 5.42 3.21 -1.20
N ASN A 92 5.89 1.98 -1.41
CA ASN A 92 5.16 0.76 -1.07
C ASN A 92 6.12 -0.41 -0.76
N CYS A 93 5.57 -1.59 -0.44
CA CYS A 93 6.39 -2.75 -0.05
C CYS A 93 7.30 -3.30 -1.15
N SER A 94 7.12 -2.91 -2.42
CA SER A 94 8.03 -3.29 -3.51
C SER A 94 9.43 -2.70 -3.34
N ARG A 95 9.58 -1.61 -2.56
CA ARG A 95 10.89 -1.04 -2.25
C ARG A 95 11.84 -2.04 -1.62
N TYR A 96 11.34 -2.89 -0.74
CA TYR A 96 12.14 -3.92 -0.10
C TYR A 96 12.27 -5.18 -0.95
N CYS A 97 11.22 -5.51 -1.71
CA CYS A 97 11.11 -6.82 -2.38
C CYS A 97 11.69 -6.83 -3.80
N GLN A 98 11.39 -5.83 -4.62
CA GLN A 98 11.61 -5.88 -6.07
C GLN A 98 12.55 -4.80 -6.59
N ALA A 99 12.82 -3.76 -5.80
CA ALA A 99 13.63 -2.62 -6.20
C ALA A 99 15.01 -2.95 -6.79
N PRO A 100 15.84 -3.84 -6.20
CA PRO A 100 17.14 -4.18 -6.79
C PRO A 100 16.99 -4.90 -8.13
N ALA A 101 16.03 -5.83 -8.23
CA ALA A 101 15.75 -6.59 -9.45
C ALA A 101 15.28 -5.68 -10.59
N THR A 102 14.28 -4.82 -10.34
CA THR A 102 13.79 -3.82 -11.29
C THR A 102 14.94 -2.94 -11.80
N LYS A 103 15.82 -2.46 -10.91
CA LYS A 103 16.97 -1.64 -11.31
C LYS A 103 18.00 -2.41 -12.13
N GLY A 104 18.23 -3.69 -11.82
CA GLY A 104 19.10 -4.57 -12.59
C GLY A 104 18.59 -4.76 -14.01
N LEU A 105 17.32 -5.15 -14.15
CA LEU A 105 16.69 -5.40 -15.45
C LEU A 105 16.60 -4.13 -16.31
N PHE A 106 16.28 -2.97 -15.73
CA PHE A 106 16.34 -1.71 -16.48
C PHE A 106 17.73 -1.42 -17.05
N ARG A 107 18.81 -1.74 -16.32
CA ARG A 107 20.19 -1.50 -16.77
C ARG A 107 20.65 -2.45 -17.86
N THR A 108 20.13 -3.67 -17.89
CA THR A 108 20.60 -4.73 -18.80
C THR A 108 19.71 -4.92 -20.02
N VAL A 109 18.38 -4.82 -19.84
CA VAL A 109 17.38 -5.13 -20.87
C VAL A 109 16.37 -4.01 -21.12
N GLY A 110 16.45 -2.89 -20.38
CA GLY A 110 15.61 -1.70 -20.61
C GLY A 110 14.18 -1.77 -20.06
N HIS A 111 13.76 -2.90 -19.49
CA HIS A 111 12.44 -3.10 -18.89
C HIS A 111 12.57 -3.68 -17.47
N GLY A 112 11.80 -3.14 -16.52
CA GLY A 112 11.92 -3.46 -15.09
C GLY A 112 11.02 -4.59 -14.56
N GLY A 113 10.60 -5.50 -15.44
CA GLY A 113 9.71 -6.61 -15.11
C GLY A 113 10.18 -7.92 -15.73
N ASP A 114 9.53 -9.02 -15.35
CA ASP A 114 9.88 -10.36 -15.80
C ASP A 114 9.75 -10.49 -17.32
N SER A 115 10.70 -11.20 -17.95
CA SER A 115 10.79 -11.37 -19.40
C SER A 115 9.98 -12.55 -19.96
N GLY A 116 9.41 -13.37 -19.07
CA GLY A 116 8.71 -14.59 -19.44
C GLY A 116 7.47 -14.80 -18.58
N SER A 117 6.73 -15.84 -18.92
CA SER A 117 5.49 -16.25 -18.28
C SER A 117 5.65 -17.57 -17.56
N ILE A 118 4.65 -17.92 -16.75
CA ILE A 118 4.58 -19.25 -16.11
C ILE A 118 4.50 -20.40 -17.13
N GLU A 119 4.07 -20.14 -18.36
CA GLU A 119 4.01 -21.16 -19.42
C GLU A 119 5.39 -21.52 -19.96
N ASP A 120 6.31 -20.55 -19.96
CA ASP A 120 7.68 -20.75 -20.47
C ASP A 120 8.47 -21.72 -19.59
N ILE A 121 8.16 -21.76 -18.29
CA ILE A 121 8.72 -22.75 -17.35
C ILE A 121 8.46 -24.18 -17.83
N GLY A 122 7.29 -24.45 -18.41
CA GLY A 122 6.92 -25.78 -18.90
C GLY A 122 7.57 -26.17 -20.23
N LYS A 123 8.23 -25.23 -20.91
CA LYS A 123 8.92 -25.41 -22.19
C LYS A 123 10.45 -25.35 -22.05
N ALA A 124 10.96 -25.13 -20.85
CA ALA A 124 12.40 -25.05 -20.59
C ALA A 124 13.05 -26.44 -20.72
N GLU A 125 14.17 -26.51 -21.46
CA GLU A 125 15.01 -27.71 -21.61
C GLU A 125 15.97 -27.91 -20.43
#